data_AF-A0A6C0KT81-F1
#
_entry.id   AF-A0A6C0KT81-F1
#
_cell.length_a   1.000
_cell.length_b   1.000
_cell.length_c   1.000
_cell.angle_alpha   90.00
_cell.angle_beta   90.00
_cell.angle_gamma   90.00
#
_symmetry.space_group_name_H-M   'P 1'
#
loop_
_entity.id
_entity.type
_entity.pdbx_description
1 polymer ?
#
loop_
_entity_poly.entity_id
_entity_poly.type
_entity_poly.pdbx_seq_one_letter_code
_entity_poly.pdbx_strand_id
1 'polypeptide(L)'
;MTDSPEGPEGPYPYAFHADYDDTIDDFKVLHLFYVTPDDIKNYTFPDEIDNLYISGDYLDEFIIPNGVKSAYIKNLGIRKLYVPDSIKFLYCSNNHLRYLELPNTIEDLDASNNYLTTITFRNKELPVELECLSIEKNRIIDLSFEALKLNNLVIDKKFPLPNMSNSIKNIFLQTD
;
A
#
# COMPACT_ATOMS: atom_id res chain seq x y z
N MET A 1 -22.73 14.93 33.95
CA MET A 1 -23.39 15.08 32.63
C MET A 1 -22.42 15.83 31.77
N THR A 2 -21.66 15.11 30.95
CA THR A 2 -20.68 15.67 30.02
C THR A 2 -21.12 15.19 28.65
N ASP A 3 -21.80 16.07 27.92
CA ASP A 3 -22.15 15.83 26.53
C ASP A 3 -20.85 15.66 25.73
N SER A 4 -20.72 14.48 25.13
CA SER A 4 -19.78 14.25 24.04
C SER A 4 -20.39 14.82 22.75
N PRO A 5 -19.59 15.39 21.83
CA PRO A 5 -20.15 15.93 20.60
C PRO A 5 -20.59 14.77 19.72
N GLU A 6 -21.90 14.68 19.51
CA GLU A 6 -22.52 13.83 18.49
C GLU A 6 -21.95 14.22 17.12
N GLY A 7 -21.30 13.24 16.46
CA GLY A 7 -20.93 13.35 15.07
C GLY A 7 -22.17 13.39 14.17
N PRO A 8 -22.03 13.76 12.88
CA PRO A 8 -23.17 14.01 12.01
C PRO A 8 -24.01 12.74 11.80
N GLU A 9 -25.29 12.83 12.16
CA GLU A 9 -26.34 11.84 11.87
C GLU A 9 -26.69 11.83 10.36
N GLY A 10 -25.84 11.18 9.55
CA GLY A 10 -26.21 10.65 8.25
C GLY A 10 -26.64 9.18 8.36
N PRO A 11 -27.40 8.61 7.40
CA PRO A 11 -28.00 7.28 7.54
C PRO A 11 -27.02 6.10 7.59
N TYR A 12 -25.70 6.30 7.44
CA TYR A 12 -24.74 5.20 7.37
C TYR A 12 -23.44 5.50 8.12
N PRO A 13 -23.41 5.36 9.46
CA PRO A 13 -22.12 5.50 10.14
C PRO A 13 -21.20 4.27 9.94
N TYR A 14 -21.70 3.11 9.46
CA TYR A 14 -20.91 1.86 9.36
C TYR A 14 -21.37 0.88 8.26
N ALA A 15 -21.87 1.35 7.12
CA ALA A 15 -22.23 0.46 6.01
C ALA A 15 -21.26 0.62 4.84
N PHE A 16 -20.97 -0.49 4.16
CA PHE A 16 -20.18 -0.48 2.94
C PHE A 16 -20.76 0.53 1.94
N HIS A 17 -19.89 1.37 1.39
CA HIS A 17 -20.22 2.21 0.26
C HIS A 17 -18.98 2.49 -0.59
N ALA A 18 -19.24 2.79 -1.85
CA ALA A 18 -18.23 3.17 -2.81
C ALA A 18 -18.53 4.58 -3.32
N ASP A 19 -17.50 5.41 -3.37
CA ASP A 19 -17.54 6.74 -3.96
C ASP A 19 -16.56 6.78 -5.13
N TYR A 20 -17.07 7.07 -6.32
CA TYR A 20 -16.29 7.10 -7.55
C TYR A 20 -16.39 8.48 -8.16
N ASP A 21 -15.26 9.14 -8.31
CA ASP A 21 -15.14 10.49 -8.85
C ASP A 21 -14.22 10.47 -10.07
N ASP A 22 -14.76 10.86 -11.23
CA ASP A 22 -14.04 11.02 -12.50
C ASP A 22 -13.93 12.49 -12.93
N THR A 23 -14.24 13.42 -12.03
CA THR A 23 -14.25 14.87 -12.28
C THR A 23 -13.04 15.61 -11.71
N ILE A 24 -12.24 14.94 -10.86
CA ILE A 24 -11.04 15.50 -10.22
C ILE A 24 -9.84 15.39 -11.17
N ASP A 25 -9.35 16.53 -11.66
CA ASP A 25 -8.02 16.69 -12.28
C ASP A 25 -7.61 15.57 -13.27
N ASP A 26 -8.54 15.12 -14.11
CA ASP A 26 -8.38 14.02 -15.10
C ASP A 26 -8.05 12.63 -14.51
N PHE A 27 -8.13 12.45 -13.19
CA PHE A 27 -7.94 11.16 -12.52
C PHE A 27 -9.27 10.54 -12.14
N LYS A 28 -9.37 9.22 -12.35
CA LYS A 28 -10.49 8.40 -11.88
C LYS A 28 -10.18 7.86 -10.49
N VAL A 29 -10.91 8.34 -9.49
CA VAL A 29 -10.67 8.03 -8.08
C VAL A 29 -11.79 7.15 -7.55
N LEU A 30 -11.45 6.03 -6.93
CA LEU A 30 -12.39 5.16 -6.24
C LEU A 30 -12.04 5.09 -4.76
N HIS A 31 -12.99 5.46 -3.92
CA HIS A 31 -12.96 5.20 -2.49
C HIS A 31 -13.94 4.08 -2.14
N LEU A 32 -13.44 3.06 -1.45
CA LEU A 32 -14.24 2.02 -0.81
C LEU A 32 -14.15 2.18 0.70
N PHE A 33 -15.30 2.27 1.35
CA PHE A 33 -15.41 2.50 2.79
C PHE A 33 -16.12 1.33 3.46
N TYR A 34 -15.71 1.03 4.70
CA TYR A 34 -16.31 -0.01 5.55
C TYR A 34 -16.42 -1.37 4.86
N VAL A 35 -15.40 -1.71 4.07
CA VAL A 35 -15.37 -2.93 3.28
C VAL A 35 -15.31 -4.18 4.18
N THR A 36 -16.18 -5.15 3.89
CA THR A 36 -16.09 -6.53 4.36
C THR A 36 -15.70 -7.50 3.23
N PRO A 37 -15.31 -8.75 3.54
CA PRO A 37 -15.03 -9.76 2.51
C PRO A 37 -16.20 -10.01 1.55
N ASP A 38 -17.43 -9.98 2.04
CA ASP A 38 -18.63 -10.21 1.22
C ASP A 38 -18.90 -9.04 0.27
N ASP A 39 -18.57 -7.81 0.66
CA ASP A 39 -18.72 -6.64 -0.20
C ASP A 39 -17.79 -6.72 -1.40
N ILE A 40 -16.48 -6.97 -1.20
CA ILE A 40 -15.51 -7.08 -2.31
C ILE A 40 -15.88 -8.19 -3.28
N LYS A 41 -16.36 -9.33 -2.78
CA LYS A 41 -16.73 -10.46 -3.62
C LYS A 41 -17.87 -10.14 -4.60
N ASN A 42 -18.78 -9.24 -4.18
CA ASN A 42 -19.96 -8.88 -4.96
C ASN A 42 -19.84 -7.50 -5.65
N TYR A 43 -18.81 -6.73 -5.31
CA TYR A 43 -18.60 -5.41 -5.88
C TYR A 43 -18.07 -5.51 -7.31
N THR A 44 -18.70 -4.75 -8.21
CA THR A 44 -18.21 -4.58 -9.58
C THR A 44 -17.42 -3.28 -9.66
N PHE A 45 -16.12 -3.38 -9.89
CA PHE A 45 -15.25 -2.23 -10.04
C PHE A 45 -15.54 -1.50 -11.37
N PRO A 46 -15.44 -0.16 -11.40
CA PRO A 46 -15.37 0.61 -12.64
C PRO A 46 -14.21 0.15 -13.55
N ASP A 47 -14.38 0.30 -14.87
CA ASP A 47 -13.41 -0.16 -15.87
C ASP A 47 -12.05 0.55 -15.79
N GLU A 48 -12.05 1.83 -15.37
CA GLU A 48 -10.85 2.65 -15.29
C GLU A 48 -10.77 3.32 -13.92
N ILE A 49 -9.73 2.98 -13.16
CA ILE A 49 -9.45 3.57 -11.85
C ILE A 49 -7.97 3.94 -11.88
N ASP A 50 -7.64 5.21 -11.65
CA ASP A 50 -6.25 5.65 -11.49
C ASP A 50 -5.81 5.51 -10.03
N ASN A 51 -6.66 5.98 -9.11
CA ASN A 51 -6.37 6.04 -7.68
C ASN A 51 -7.42 5.26 -6.89
N LEU A 52 -6.96 4.28 -6.12
CA LEU A 52 -7.81 3.43 -5.28
C LEU A 52 -7.52 3.69 -3.80
N TYR A 53 -8.57 3.98 -3.04
CA TYR A 53 -8.55 4.06 -1.60
C TYR A 53 -9.49 3.02 -1.04
N ILE A 54 -9.02 2.21 -0.11
CA ILE A 54 -9.83 1.18 0.53
C ILE A 54 -9.65 1.23 2.04
N SER A 55 -10.78 1.23 2.73
CA SER A 55 -10.87 1.18 4.19
C SER A 55 -12.02 0.27 4.59
N GLY A 56 -11.92 -0.34 5.76
CA GLY A 56 -12.84 -1.38 6.19
C GLY A 56 -12.27 -2.16 7.36
N ASP A 57 -12.82 -3.37 7.54
CA ASP A 57 -12.45 -4.23 8.65
C ASP A 57 -11.30 -5.16 8.25
N TYR A 58 -11.60 -6.43 7.99
CA TYR A 58 -10.62 -7.47 7.71
C TYR A 58 -10.86 -8.06 6.33
N LEU A 59 -9.81 -8.10 5.51
CA LEU A 59 -9.75 -8.82 4.25
C LEU A 59 -8.59 -9.81 4.31
N ASP A 60 -8.83 -11.10 4.05
CA ASP A 60 -7.75 -12.10 3.99
C ASP A 60 -6.82 -11.83 2.79
N GLU A 61 -7.42 -11.53 1.65
CA GLU A 61 -6.74 -11.21 0.41
C GLU A 61 -7.41 -10.06 -0.33
N PHE A 62 -6.63 -9.36 -1.15
CA PHE A 62 -7.14 -8.32 -2.03
C PHE A 62 -6.40 -8.33 -3.36
N ILE A 63 -7.15 -8.21 -4.45
CA ILE A 63 -6.63 -8.07 -5.81
C ILE A 63 -6.88 -6.63 -6.21
N ILE A 64 -5.81 -5.86 -6.41
CA ILE A 64 -5.93 -4.51 -6.95
C ILE A 64 -6.36 -4.62 -8.42
N PRO A 65 -7.43 -3.91 -8.85
CA PRO A 65 -7.86 -3.92 -10.25
C PRO A 65 -6.76 -3.49 -11.21
N ASN A 66 -6.72 -4.11 -12.40
CA ASN A 66 -5.78 -3.71 -13.45
C ASN A 66 -6.02 -2.25 -13.86
N GLY A 67 -4.94 -1.53 -14.17
CA GLY A 67 -5.01 -0.12 -14.59
C GLY A 67 -4.80 0.86 -13.43
N VAL A 68 -5.03 0.45 -12.18
CA VAL A 68 -4.74 1.27 -11.00
C VAL A 68 -3.27 1.65 -10.95
N LYS A 69 -3.00 2.94 -10.78
CA LYS A 69 -1.65 3.54 -10.70
C LYS A 69 -1.24 3.79 -9.26
N SER A 70 -2.18 4.20 -8.41
CA SER A 70 -1.95 4.49 -7.00
C SER A 70 -2.96 3.75 -6.13
N ALA A 71 -2.50 3.06 -5.08
CA ALA A 71 -3.38 2.34 -4.17
C ALA A 71 -3.04 2.59 -2.70
N TYR A 72 -4.06 2.90 -1.91
CA TYR A 72 -4.00 3.12 -0.46
C TYR A 72 -4.85 2.07 0.25
N ILE A 73 -4.18 1.10 0.85
CA ILE A 73 -4.77 -0.15 1.37
C ILE A 73 -4.23 -0.39 2.78
N LYS A 74 -4.68 0.39 3.77
CA LYS A 74 -4.13 0.36 5.13
C LYS A 74 -5.12 -0.22 6.14
N ASN A 75 -4.62 -0.92 7.16
CA ASN A 75 -5.40 -1.41 8.29
C ASN A 75 -6.51 -2.42 7.94
N LEU A 76 -6.31 -3.28 6.93
CA LEU A 76 -7.29 -4.28 6.51
C LEU A 76 -6.94 -5.71 6.93
N GLY A 77 -5.85 -5.89 7.67
CA GLY A 77 -5.38 -7.22 8.09
C GLY A 77 -4.97 -8.16 6.94
N ILE A 78 -4.72 -7.61 5.75
CA ILE A 78 -4.46 -8.36 4.52
C ILE A 78 -3.25 -9.26 4.68
N ARG A 79 -3.41 -10.53 4.29
CA ARG A 79 -2.34 -11.54 4.27
C ARG A 79 -1.75 -11.75 2.89
N LYS A 80 -2.57 -11.52 1.85
CA LYS A 80 -2.17 -11.66 0.45
C LYS A 80 -2.67 -10.49 -0.39
N LEU A 81 -1.74 -9.76 -0.98
CA LEU A 81 -2.04 -8.64 -1.86
C LEU A 81 -1.52 -8.95 -3.26
N TYR A 82 -2.39 -8.87 -4.27
CA TYR A 82 -2.00 -8.98 -5.66
C TYR A 82 -1.91 -7.58 -6.27
N VAL A 83 -0.70 -7.21 -6.69
CA VAL A 83 -0.38 -5.90 -7.25
C VAL A 83 -0.26 -6.05 -8.77
N PRO A 84 -0.98 -5.27 -9.61
CA PRO A 84 -0.89 -5.33 -11.07
C PRO A 84 0.33 -4.57 -11.59
N ASP A 85 0.63 -4.73 -12.89
CA ASP A 85 1.76 -4.09 -13.58
C ASP A 85 1.67 -2.56 -13.63
N SER A 86 0.47 -1.99 -13.52
CA SER A 86 0.23 -0.55 -13.65
C SER A 86 0.62 0.26 -12.43
N ILE A 87 0.82 -0.38 -11.27
CA ILE A 87 1.06 0.30 -10.00
C ILE A 87 2.41 1.01 -9.99
N LYS A 88 2.36 2.28 -9.59
CA LYS A 88 3.51 3.18 -9.36
C LYS A 88 3.62 3.58 -7.89
N PHE A 89 2.49 3.77 -7.21
CA PHE A 89 2.45 4.18 -5.81
C PHE A 89 1.63 3.17 -5.00
N LEU A 90 2.24 2.55 -3.99
CA LEU A 90 1.55 1.58 -3.15
C LEU A 90 1.76 1.88 -1.66
N TYR A 91 0.65 2.15 -0.98
CA TYR A 91 0.63 2.38 0.47
C TYR A 91 -0.20 1.29 1.15
N CYS A 92 0.46 0.22 1.59
CA CYS A 92 -0.16 -0.99 2.15
C CYS A 92 0.25 -1.28 3.61
N SER A 93 0.59 -0.22 4.35
CA SER A 93 1.02 -0.33 5.73
C SER A 93 -0.06 -0.80 6.70
N ASN A 94 0.37 -1.33 7.85
CA ASN A 94 -0.50 -1.88 8.90
C ASN A 94 -1.39 -3.02 8.41
N ASN A 95 -0.80 -4.02 7.73
CA ASN A 95 -1.47 -5.26 7.35
C ASN A 95 -0.71 -6.46 7.93
N HIS A 96 -1.04 -7.67 7.48
CA HIS A 96 -0.41 -8.92 7.92
C HIS A 96 0.38 -9.61 6.80
N LEU A 97 0.88 -8.84 5.83
CA LEU A 97 1.60 -9.35 4.68
C LEU A 97 2.90 -10.03 5.13
N ARG A 98 3.19 -11.21 4.58
CA ARG A 98 4.45 -11.95 4.84
C ARG A 98 5.42 -11.91 3.67
N TYR A 99 4.87 -11.66 2.48
CA TYR A 99 5.55 -11.57 1.20
C TYR A 99 4.84 -10.49 0.37
N LEU A 100 5.60 -9.77 -0.44
CA LEU A 100 5.09 -8.80 -1.38
C LEU A 100 5.89 -8.89 -2.69
N GLU A 101 5.18 -9.11 -3.79
CA GLU A 101 5.73 -9.08 -5.15
C GLU A 101 5.21 -7.85 -5.86
N LEU A 102 6.12 -7.08 -6.44
CA LEU A 102 5.84 -5.77 -7.02
C LEU A 102 6.19 -5.74 -8.52
N PRO A 103 5.55 -4.84 -9.29
CA PRO A 103 6.06 -4.50 -10.61
C PRO A 103 7.36 -3.69 -10.52
N ASN A 104 8.15 -3.72 -11.59
CA ASN A 104 9.37 -2.92 -11.71
C ASN A 104 9.11 -1.42 -11.90
N THR A 105 7.87 -1.05 -12.21
CA THR A 105 7.39 0.32 -12.38
C THR A 105 7.09 1.02 -11.05
N ILE A 106 7.23 0.33 -9.91
CA ILE A 106 6.95 0.94 -8.61
C ILE A 106 7.95 2.07 -8.34
N GLU A 107 7.43 3.23 -7.99
CA GLU A 107 8.16 4.48 -7.73
C GLU A 107 8.19 4.76 -6.21
N ASP A 108 7.08 4.51 -5.52
CA ASP A 108 6.94 4.70 -4.06
C ASP A 108 6.23 3.52 -3.41
N LEU A 109 6.82 3.02 -2.32
CA LEU A 109 6.26 1.94 -1.53
C LEU A 109 6.31 2.27 -0.03
N ASP A 110 5.14 2.26 0.59
CA ASP A 110 4.98 2.10 2.04
C ASP A 110 4.35 0.75 2.35
N ALA A 111 5.17 -0.18 2.85
CA ALA A 111 4.74 -1.48 3.34
C ALA A 111 5.07 -1.65 4.83
N SER A 112 5.18 -0.55 5.57
CA SER A 112 5.51 -0.53 6.99
C SER A 112 4.49 -1.29 7.85
N ASN A 113 4.93 -1.74 9.02
CA ASN A 113 4.10 -2.44 10.00
C ASN A 113 3.34 -3.64 9.38
N ASN A 114 4.11 -4.57 8.85
CA ASN A 114 3.64 -5.85 8.32
C ASN A 114 4.49 -6.99 8.92
N TYR A 115 4.39 -8.20 8.37
CA TYR A 115 5.26 -9.32 8.73
C TYR A 115 6.17 -9.74 7.58
N LEU A 116 6.52 -8.81 6.69
CA LEU A 116 7.30 -9.09 5.49
C LEU A 116 8.65 -9.66 5.88
N THR A 117 9.03 -10.73 5.20
CA THR A 117 10.38 -11.33 5.31
C THR A 117 11.23 -11.04 4.08
N THR A 118 10.58 -10.67 2.98
CA THR A 118 11.21 -10.31 1.71
C THR A 118 10.24 -9.46 0.89
N ILE A 119 10.80 -8.68 -0.03
CA ILE A 119 10.11 -8.00 -1.12
C ILE A 119 10.82 -8.43 -2.41
N THR A 120 10.03 -8.73 -3.44
CA THR A 120 10.54 -9.15 -4.74
C THR A 120 9.90 -8.32 -5.85
N PHE A 121 10.55 -8.31 -7.01
CA PHE A 121 10.06 -7.64 -8.20
C PHE A 121 9.87 -8.65 -9.32
N ARG A 122 8.79 -8.49 -10.09
CA ARG A 122 8.48 -9.39 -11.21
C ARG A 122 9.60 -9.34 -12.25
N ASN A 123 9.76 -10.41 -13.02
CA ASN A 123 10.82 -10.55 -14.04
C ASN A 123 12.28 -10.47 -13.54
N LYS A 124 12.54 -10.33 -12.24
CA LYS A 124 13.90 -10.22 -11.63
C LYS A 124 14.73 -9.06 -12.20
N GLU A 125 14.10 -8.11 -12.89
CA GLU A 125 14.74 -6.88 -13.29
C GLU A 125 14.91 -5.99 -12.05
N LEU A 126 15.85 -5.04 -12.09
CA LEU A 126 16.07 -4.11 -10.99
C LEU A 126 14.87 -3.13 -10.89
N PRO A 127 14.48 -2.70 -9.68
CA PRO A 127 13.50 -1.63 -9.50
C PRO A 127 14.16 -0.28 -9.83
N VAL A 128 14.31 0.01 -11.12
CA VAL A 128 15.03 1.20 -11.61
C VAL A 128 14.29 2.51 -11.34
N GLU A 129 12.99 2.45 -11.08
CA GLU A 129 12.14 3.61 -10.79
C GLU A 129 11.86 3.83 -9.30
N LEU A 130 12.23 2.90 -8.41
CA LEU A 130 11.93 3.02 -6.98
C LEU A 130 12.74 4.15 -6.34
N GLU A 131 12.04 5.19 -5.88
CA GLU A 131 12.62 6.38 -5.26
C GLU A 131 12.42 6.43 -3.75
N CYS A 132 11.33 5.86 -3.24
CA CYS A 132 10.95 5.87 -1.84
C CYS A 132 10.56 4.47 -1.36
N LEU A 133 11.15 4.02 -0.25
CA LEU A 133 10.88 2.71 0.34
C LEU A 133 10.74 2.82 1.85
N SER A 134 9.55 2.49 2.37
CA SER A 134 9.24 2.36 3.80
C SER A 134 8.89 0.91 4.12
N ILE A 135 9.73 0.26 4.93
CA ILE A 135 9.57 -1.16 5.31
C ILE A 135 9.86 -1.40 6.79
N GLU A 136 9.89 -0.35 7.60
CA GLU A 136 10.02 -0.45 9.05
C GLU A 136 8.90 -1.30 9.66
N LYS A 137 9.16 -1.84 10.86
CA LYS A 137 8.27 -2.75 11.59
C LYS A 137 7.88 -3.97 10.77
N ASN A 138 8.86 -4.56 10.09
CA ASN A 138 8.74 -5.84 9.40
C ASN A 138 9.73 -6.88 9.98
N ARG A 139 9.89 -8.00 9.28
CA ARG A 139 10.85 -9.07 9.59
C ARG A 139 11.89 -9.24 8.48
N ILE A 140 12.04 -8.25 7.61
CA ILE A 140 13.06 -8.22 6.58
C ILE A 140 14.40 -8.01 7.27
N ILE A 141 15.39 -8.80 6.87
CA ILE A 141 16.75 -8.75 7.44
C ILE A 141 17.79 -8.26 6.45
N ASP A 142 17.45 -8.19 5.17
CA ASP A 142 18.31 -7.72 4.08
C ASP A 142 17.46 -7.33 2.86
N LEU A 143 17.97 -6.40 2.03
CA LEU A 143 17.37 -6.07 0.74
C LEU A 143 18.08 -6.88 -0.34
N SER A 144 17.38 -7.88 -0.90
CA SER A 144 17.93 -8.77 -1.93
C SER A 144 17.96 -8.16 -3.34
N PHE A 145 17.91 -6.85 -3.46
CA PHE A 145 17.84 -6.12 -4.73
C PHE A 145 18.61 -4.81 -4.65
N GLU A 146 19.07 -4.33 -5.79
CA GLU A 146 19.71 -3.02 -5.92
C GLU A 146 18.73 -2.02 -6.54
N ALA A 147 18.50 -0.89 -5.87
CA ALA A 147 17.64 0.18 -6.36
C ALA A 147 18.48 1.41 -6.70
N LEU A 148 18.60 1.72 -7.99
CA LEU A 148 19.54 2.74 -8.49
C LEU A 148 19.06 4.18 -8.25
N LYS A 149 17.75 4.40 -8.13
CA LYS A 149 17.14 5.73 -7.90
C LYS A 149 16.65 5.94 -6.47
N LEU A 150 16.83 4.96 -5.58
CA LEU A 150 16.30 5.03 -4.22
C LEU A 150 16.89 6.24 -3.50
N ASN A 151 16.04 7.23 -3.24
CA ASN A 151 16.42 8.50 -2.61
C ASN A 151 16.13 8.46 -1.11
N ASN A 152 14.99 7.85 -0.72
CA ASN A 152 14.51 7.81 0.66
C ASN A 152 14.29 6.36 1.09
N LEU A 153 14.94 5.97 2.19
CA LEU A 153 14.79 4.66 2.79
C LEU A 153 14.39 4.80 4.26
N VAL A 154 13.26 4.19 4.64
CA VAL A 154 12.80 4.11 6.03
C VAL A 154 12.82 2.66 6.47
N ILE A 155 13.64 2.36 7.48
CA ILE A 155 13.91 1.01 7.97
C ILE A 155 14.00 1.00 9.51
N ASP A 156 13.83 -0.19 10.10
CA ASP A 156 14.09 -0.38 11.53
C ASP A 156 15.58 -0.17 11.82
N LYS A 157 15.90 0.39 13.00
CA LYS A 157 17.29 0.55 13.47
C LYS A 157 18.13 -0.73 13.45
N LYS A 158 17.48 -1.89 13.67
CA LYS A 158 18.13 -3.21 13.70
C LYS A 158 18.46 -3.75 12.31
N PHE A 159 17.92 -3.14 11.25
CA PHE A 159 18.14 -3.56 9.89
C PHE A 159 19.61 -3.29 9.51
N PRO A 160 20.37 -4.30 9.05
CA PRO A 160 21.72 -4.05 8.60
C PRO A 160 21.64 -3.10 7.41
N LEU A 161 22.38 -1.99 7.49
CA LEU A 161 22.44 -1.03 6.39
C LEU A 161 22.78 -1.79 5.10
N PRO A 162 21.92 -1.74 4.05
CA PRO A 162 22.20 -2.38 2.78
C PRO A 162 23.60 -2.00 2.30
N ASN A 163 24.27 -2.86 1.54
CA ASN A 163 25.52 -2.49 0.88
C ASN A 163 25.16 -1.50 -0.25
N MET A 164 25.09 -0.21 0.10
CA MET A 164 24.32 0.80 -0.64
C MET A 164 25.01 1.21 -1.95
N SER A 165 24.22 1.38 -3.02
CA SER A 165 24.63 2.23 -4.15
C SER A 165 24.70 3.70 -3.71
N ASN A 166 25.48 4.53 -4.40
CA ASN A 166 25.73 5.95 -4.07
C ASN A 166 24.49 6.87 -4.17
N SER A 167 23.29 6.35 -4.41
CA SER A 167 22.08 7.13 -4.75
C SER A 167 21.20 7.51 -3.57
N ILE A 168 21.30 6.81 -2.43
CA ILE A 168 20.42 7.07 -1.27
C ILE A 168 20.83 8.36 -0.57
N LYS A 169 19.92 9.33 -0.59
CA LYS A 169 20.12 10.66 0.01
C LYS A 169 19.74 10.67 1.48
N ASN A 170 18.64 9.99 1.83
CA ASN A 170 18.07 10.02 3.16
C ASN A 170 17.78 8.61 3.68
N ILE A 171 18.31 8.30 4.86
CA ILE A 171 17.99 7.09 5.61
C ILE A 171 17.35 7.51 6.93
N PHE A 172 16.10 7.12 7.13
CA PHE A 172 15.37 7.36 8.36
C PHE A 172 15.28 6.05 9.14
N LEU A 173 15.84 6.05 10.35
CA LEU A 173 15.84 4.88 11.22
C LEU A 173 14.73 5.02 12.27
N GLN A 174 13.70 4.19 12.18
CA GLN A 174 12.60 4.19 13.13
C GLN A 174 13.03 3.55 14.45
N THR A 175 12.70 4.18 15.59
CA THR A 175 12.86 3.60 16.93
C THR A 175 11.75 2.60 17.24
N ASP A 176 12.10 1.54 17.97
CA ASP A 176 11.16 0.56 18.54
C ASP A 176 10.07 1.24 19.40
#